data_AF-A0A7S2KD59-F1
#
_entry.id   AF-A0A7S2KD59-F1
#
_cell.length_a   1.000
_cell.length_b   1.000
_cell.length_c   1.000
_cell.angle_alpha   90.00
_cell.angle_beta   90.00
_cell.angle_gamma   90.00
#
_symmetry.space_group_name_H-M   'P 1'
#
loop_
_entity.id
_entity.type
_entity.pdbx_description
1 polymer ?
#
loop_
_entity_poly.entity_id
_entity_poly.type
_entity_poly.pdbx_seq_one_letter_code
_entity_poly.pdbx_strand_id
1 'polypeptide(L)'
;RYSSIVPAVVAFTTGLVIFNISDDCPRGNYSKLKKTGEMPEVSAVASFRSGSLDFNTWILFIQYACCFGVELTMNNAAALYFNEQFGQSTEAAAAIASIFGWMNIFARPIGGFISDKSNSIGGMRGRLIWQTFCLVAEGILIILFAHATNNLGTSIFVLIIFSILVQAAEGSTFGIVPYVNPPCTGSIAGIVGAGGNVGAVCFGLAFRQLPTSKEAFIVMGITVICSSILSVCIAIQGHEGLLTGKERSNDSIAGVLTVPSQISNEEVGSAVEKHDDCPA
;
A
#
# COMPACT_ATOMS: atom_id res chain seq x y z
N ARG A 1 -19.25 26.17 -6.52
CA ARG A 1 -18.53 26.84 -7.63
C ARG A 1 -17.05 27.08 -7.31
N TYR A 2 -16.67 27.47 -6.09
CA TYR A 2 -15.25 27.68 -5.72
C TYR A 2 -14.52 26.46 -5.12
N SER A 3 -15.24 25.37 -4.80
CA SER A 3 -14.70 24.20 -4.12
C SER A 3 -13.49 23.56 -4.83
N SER A 4 -13.47 23.55 -6.17
CA SER A 4 -12.38 22.94 -6.96
C SER A 4 -11.16 23.86 -7.15
N ILE A 5 -11.28 25.16 -6.87
CA ILE A 5 -10.17 26.11 -7.05
C ILE A 5 -9.10 25.89 -5.99
N VAL A 6 -9.51 25.65 -4.74
CA VAL A 6 -8.59 25.47 -3.62
C VAL A 6 -7.67 24.26 -3.84
N PRO A 7 -8.17 23.04 -4.15
CA PRO A 7 -7.30 21.90 -4.48
C PRO A 7 -6.40 22.16 -5.69
N ALA A 8 -6.90 22.86 -6.73
CA ALA A 8 -6.11 23.15 -7.93
C ALA A 8 -4.92 24.07 -7.63
N VAL A 9 -5.12 25.13 -6.84
CA VAL A 9 -4.04 26.02 -6.41
C VAL A 9 -3.01 25.25 -5.59
N VAL A 10 -3.45 24.47 -4.60
CA VAL A 10 -2.55 23.67 -3.76
C VAL A 10 -1.73 22.67 -4.59
N ALA A 11 -2.37 21.97 -5.52
CA ALA A 11 -1.69 21.01 -6.40
C ALA A 11 -0.66 21.71 -7.31
N PHE A 12 -1.02 22.85 -7.89
CA PHE A 12 -0.12 23.60 -8.76
C PHE A 12 1.08 24.16 -7.99
N THR A 13 0.86 24.77 -6.82
CA THR A 13 1.95 25.29 -5.99
C THR A 13 2.87 24.17 -5.51
N THR A 14 2.30 23.03 -5.13
CA THR A 14 3.10 21.85 -4.72
C THR A 14 3.93 21.32 -5.89
N GLY A 15 3.35 21.27 -7.10
CA GLY A 15 4.08 20.88 -8.31
C GLY A 15 5.27 21.80 -8.62
N LEU A 16 5.10 23.12 -8.46
CA LEU A 16 6.20 24.08 -8.61
C LEU A 16 7.28 23.88 -7.54
N VAL A 17 6.92 23.59 -6.30
CA VAL A 17 7.88 23.32 -5.22
C VAL A 17 8.68 22.05 -5.52
N ILE A 18 8.01 20.96 -5.91
CA ILE A 18 8.67 19.70 -6.29
C ILE A 18 9.62 19.93 -7.47
N PHE A 19 9.18 20.65 -8.50
CA PHE A 19 10.01 20.94 -9.68
C PHE A 19 11.31 21.70 -9.33
N ASN A 20 11.26 22.61 -8.35
CA ASN A 20 12.40 23.45 -8.00
C ASN A 20 13.30 22.86 -6.89
N ILE A 21 12.77 22.00 -6.02
CA ILE A 21 13.47 21.51 -4.81
C ILE A 21 13.82 20.02 -4.90
N SER A 22 13.11 19.21 -5.70
CA SER A 22 13.32 17.75 -5.68
C SER A 22 14.56 17.32 -6.46
N ASP A 23 15.39 16.52 -5.80
CA ASP A 23 16.49 15.79 -6.42
C ASP A 23 16.01 14.47 -7.03
N ASP A 24 16.68 14.05 -8.11
CA ASP A 24 16.36 12.83 -8.86
C ASP A 24 16.43 11.55 -8.00
N CYS A 25 17.43 11.42 -7.12
CA CYS A 25 17.47 10.37 -6.11
C CYS A 25 18.40 10.72 -4.93
N PRO A 26 18.33 10.01 -3.78
CA PRO A 26 19.19 10.26 -2.62
C PRO A 26 20.70 10.11 -2.89
N ARG A 27 21.06 9.42 -3.99
CA ARG A 27 22.44 9.21 -4.45
C ARG A 27 22.88 10.19 -5.53
N GLY A 28 22.11 11.23 -5.81
CA GLY A 28 22.39 12.24 -6.83
C GLY A 28 21.66 12.00 -8.16
N ASN A 29 22.14 12.58 -9.26
CA ASN A 29 21.41 12.53 -10.52
C ASN A 29 21.47 11.13 -11.19
N TYR A 30 20.32 10.58 -11.59
CA TYR A 30 20.21 9.29 -12.31
C TYR A 30 21.15 9.20 -13.51
N SER A 31 21.33 10.30 -14.24
CA SER A 31 22.19 10.35 -15.42
C SER A 31 23.67 10.15 -15.08
N LYS A 32 24.11 10.52 -13.87
CA LYS A 32 25.49 10.29 -13.40
C LYS A 32 25.67 8.85 -12.94
N LEU A 33 24.71 8.32 -12.18
CA LEU A 33 24.74 6.95 -11.65
C LEU A 33 24.66 5.87 -12.74
N LYS A 34 23.91 6.14 -13.81
CA LYS A 34 23.90 5.28 -15.01
C LYS A 34 25.24 5.29 -15.75
N LYS A 35 25.91 6.45 -15.81
CA LYS A 35 27.23 6.59 -16.46
C LYS A 35 28.35 5.94 -15.65
N THR A 36 28.25 5.93 -14.32
CA THR A 36 29.23 5.26 -13.44
C THR A 36 28.99 3.76 -13.30
N GLY A 37 27.90 3.22 -13.88
CA GLY A 37 27.57 1.79 -13.82
C GLY A 37 27.02 1.32 -12.47
N GLU A 38 26.77 2.24 -11.53
CA GLU A 38 26.26 1.94 -10.19
C GLU A 38 24.75 1.61 -10.19
N MET A 39 24.06 1.81 -11.31
CA MET A 39 22.65 1.50 -11.48
C MET A 39 22.39 0.64 -12.72
N PRO A 40 21.80 -0.55 -12.58
CA PRO A 40 21.45 -1.39 -13.73
C PRO A 40 20.38 -0.72 -14.58
N GLU A 41 20.60 -0.63 -15.90
CA GLU A 41 19.60 -0.16 -16.84
C GLU A 41 18.53 -1.23 -17.05
N VAL A 42 17.46 -1.15 -16.28
CA VAL A 42 16.27 -1.96 -16.53
C VAL A 42 15.40 -1.23 -17.56
N SER A 43 15.25 -1.83 -18.74
CA SER A 43 14.30 -1.34 -19.75
C SER A 43 12.89 -1.31 -19.15
N ALA A 44 12.18 -0.19 -19.29
CA ALA A 44 10.81 -0.05 -18.78
C ALA A 44 9.87 -1.14 -19.34
N VAL A 45 10.02 -1.50 -20.61
CA VAL A 45 9.23 -2.57 -21.25
C VAL A 45 9.58 -3.93 -20.66
N ALA A 46 10.86 -4.20 -20.40
CA ALA A 46 11.29 -5.44 -19.78
C ALA A 46 10.80 -5.54 -18.32
N SER A 47 10.90 -4.44 -17.56
CA SER A 47 10.38 -4.33 -16.19
C SER A 47 8.87 -4.58 -16.14
N PHE A 48 8.12 -3.93 -17.03
CA PHE A 48 6.67 -4.09 -17.11
C PHE A 48 6.29 -5.52 -17.50
N ARG A 49 6.94 -6.08 -18.52
CA ARG A 49 6.73 -7.47 -18.94
C ARG A 49 7.00 -8.44 -17.78
N SER A 50 8.14 -8.32 -17.11
CA SER A 50 8.46 -9.16 -15.96
C SER A 50 7.48 -9.01 -14.81
N GLY A 51 7.08 -7.78 -14.47
CA GLY A 51 6.08 -7.55 -13.42
C GLY A 51 4.70 -8.12 -13.76
N SER A 52 4.27 -8.02 -15.02
CA SER A 52 2.99 -8.54 -15.50
C SER A 52 2.95 -10.07 -15.64
N LEU A 53 4.10 -10.72 -15.86
CA LEU A 53 4.20 -12.18 -15.94
C LEU A 53 4.32 -12.83 -14.55
N ASP A 54 4.58 -12.05 -13.51
CA ASP A 54 4.63 -12.54 -12.13
C ASP A 54 3.21 -12.78 -11.60
N PHE A 55 2.94 -14.00 -11.17
CA PHE A 55 1.64 -14.40 -10.64
C PHE A 55 1.29 -13.69 -9.33
N ASN A 56 2.29 -13.43 -8.48
CA ASN A 56 2.07 -12.74 -7.20
C ASN A 56 1.56 -11.31 -7.41
N THR A 57 1.98 -10.64 -8.50
CA THR A 57 1.49 -9.30 -8.88
C THR A 57 -0.04 -9.31 -9.04
N TRP A 58 -0.60 -10.33 -9.67
CA TRP A 58 -2.04 -10.42 -9.90
C TRP A 58 -2.83 -10.83 -8.66
N ILE A 59 -2.24 -11.62 -7.77
CA ILE A 59 -2.85 -11.87 -6.45
C ILE A 59 -2.94 -10.56 -5.67
N LEU A 60 -1.83 -9.82 -5.58
CA LEU A 60 -1.80 -8.53 -4.88
C LEU A 60 -2.69 -7.50 -5.56
N PHE A 61 -2.82 -7.53 -6.90
CA PHE A 61 -3.79 -6.72 -7.63
C PHE A 61 -5.22 -6.98 -7.16
N ILE A 62 -5.63 -8.25 -7.05
CA ILE A 62 -6.98 -8.62 -6.61
C ILE A 62 -7.20 -8.21 -5.14
N GLN A 63 -6.21 -8.46 -4.28
CA GLN A 63 -6.29 -8.07 -2.87
C GLN A 63 -6.36 -6.56 -2.70
N TYR A 64 -5.57 -5.81 -3.47
CA TYR A 64 -5.61 -4.34 -3.44
C TYR A 64 -6.88 -3.77 -4.05
N ALA A 65 -7.44 -4.44 -5.07
CA ALA A 65 -8.80 -4.15 -5.55
C ALA A 65 -9.85 -4.35 -4.45
N CYS A 66 -9.65 -5.32 -3.56
CA CYS A 66 -10.56 -5.63 -2.46
C CYS A 66 -10.42 -4.71 -1.25
N CYS A 67 -9.25 -4.13 -0.94
CA CYS A 67 -9.14 -3.14 0.14
C CYS A 67 -9.27 -1.69 -0.39
N PHE A 68 -8.35 -1.23 -1.25
CA PHE A 68 -8.39 0.14 -1.75
C PHE A 68 -9.63 0.42 -2.62
N GLY A 69 -10.15 -0.60 -3.31
CA GLY A 69 -11.43 -0.47 -4.01
C GLY A 69 -12.61 -0.25 -3.06
N VAL A 70 -12.65 -0.93 -1.92
CA VAL A 70 -13.65 -0.69 -0.86
C VAL A 70 -13.50 0.73 -0.32
N GLU A 71 -12.27 1.17 -0.06
CA GLU A 71 -11.99 2.52 0.41
C GLU A 71 -12.56 3.57 -0.55
N LEU A 72 -12.23 3.45 -1.84
CA LEU A 72 -12.67 4.41 -2.85
C LEU A 72 -14.19 4.37 -3.07
N THR A 73 -14.82 3.19 -3.03
CA THR A 73 -16.29 3.09 -3.06
C THR A 73 -16.91 3.77 -1.85
N MET A 74 -16.37 3.54 -0.64
CA MET A 74 -16.89 4.16 0.58
C MET A 74 -16.69 5.67 0.61
N ASN A 75 -15.52 6.17 0.20
CA ASN A 75 -15.28 7.62 0.09
C ASN A 75 -16.31 8.31 -0.83
N ASN A 76 -16.76 7.62 -1.88
CA ASN A 76 -17.73 8.17 -2.83
C ASN A 76 -19.19 7.98 -2.40
N ALA A 77 -19.51 6.89 -1.68
CA ALA A 77 -20.89 6.49 -1.38
C ALA A 77 -21.32 6.75 0.08
N ALA A 78 -20.39 6.92 1.03
CA ALA A 78 -20.70 6.96 2.47
C ALA A 78 -21.63 8.14 2.84
N ALA A 79 -21.37 9.34 2.31
CA ALA A 79 -22.20 10.50 2.60
C ALA A 79 -23.65 10.29 2.11
N LEU A 80 -23.81 9.75 0.90
CA LEU A 80 -25.13 9.43 0.35
C LEU A 80 -25.82 8.34 1.19
N TYR A 81 -25.08 7.29 1.56
CA TYR A 81 -25.59 6.20 2.39
C TYR A 81 -26.14 6.69 3.74
N PHE A 82 -25.40 7.54 4.48
CA PHE A 82 -25.88 8.06 5.76
C PHE A 82 -27.04 9.05 5.62
N ASN A 83 -27.14 9.76 4.50
CA ASN A 83 -28.28 10.61 4.20
C ASN A 83 -29.53 9.77 3.90
N GLU A 84 -29.44 8.78 3.01
CA GLU A 84 -30.58 7.98 2.56
C GLU A 84 -31.04 6.96 3.61
N GLN A 85 -30.13 6.26 4.30
CA GLN A 85 -30.51 5.22 5.26
C GLN A 85 -30.82 5.74 6.66
N PHE A 86 -30.15 6.79 7.10
CA PHE A 86 -30.28 7.31 8.47
C PHE A 86 -30.92 8.70 8.54
N GLY A 87 -31.37 9.26 7.40
CA GLY A 87 -32.01 10.57 7.34
C GLY A 87 -31.12 11.71 7.83
N GLN A 88 -29.79 11.53 7.83
CA GLN A 88 -28.87 12.56 8.31
C GLN A 88 -28.84 13.77 7.36
N SER A 89 -28.63 14.96 7.90
CA SER A 89 -28.42 16.15 7.04
C SER A 89 -27.18 15.95 6.16
N THR A 90 -27.11 16.65 5.03
CA THR A 90 -25.96 16.56 4.12
C THR A 90 -24.65 16.91 4.83
N GLU A 91 -24.69 17.87 5.76
CA GLU A 91 -23.53 18.27 6.57
C GLU A 91 -23.11 17.18 7.54
N ALA A 92 -24.05 16.58 8.27
CA ALA A 92 -23.76 15.52 9.24
C ALA A 92 -23.27 14.24 8.54
N ALA A 93 -23.90 13.86 7.43
CA ALA A 93 -23.49 12.71 6.63
C ALA A 93 -22.09 12.90 6.02
N ALA A 94 -21.79 14.11 5.52
CA ALA A 94 -20.46 14.46 5.03
C ALA A 94 -19.41 14.45 6.16
N ALA A 95 -19.77 14.93 7.36
CA ALA A 95 -18.88 14.86 8.53
C ALA A 95 -18.56 13.40 8.90
N ILE A 96 -19.56 12.52 8.96
CA ILE A 96 -19.36 11.09 9.21
C ILE A 96 -18.48 10.46 8.12
N ALA A 97 -18.78 10.72 6.85
CA ALA A 97 -17.99 10.21 5.73
C ALA A 97 -16.54 10.71 5.77
N SER A 98 -16.32 11.95 6.23
CA SER A 98 -14.97 12.49 6.36
C SER A 98 -14.12 11.72 7.38
N ILE A 99 -14.72 11.18 8.45
CA ILE A 99 -13.99 10.38 9.45
C ILE A 99 -13.32 9.17 8.78
N PHE A 100 -14.03 8.51 7.85
CA PHE A 100 -13.51 7.40 7.08
C PHE A 100 -12.29 7.81 6.24
N GLY A 101 -12.39 8.93 5.51
CA GLY A 101 -11.28 9.45 4.69
C GLY A 101 -10.08 9.95 5.50
N TRP A 102 -10.31 10.63 6.64
CA TRP A 102 -9.26 11.15 7.52
C TRP A 102 -8.45 10.04 8.19
N MET A 103 -9.08 8.88 8.44
CA MET A 103 -8.41 7.73 9.05
C MET A 103 -7.17 7.29 8.25
N ASN A 104 -7.16 7.50 6.92
CA ASN A 104 -6.08 7.13 6.01
C ASN A 104 -4.72 7.64 6.46
N ILE A 105 -4.68 8.82 7.10
CA ILE A 105 -3.45 9.46 7.55
C ILE A 105 -2.73 8.64 8.61
N PHE A 106 -3.48 7.91 9.44
CA PHE A 106 -2.93 7.17 10.58
C PHE A 106 -2.98 5.67 10.37
N ALA A 107 -4.13 5.11 9.97
CA ALA A 107 -4.27 3.67 9.94
C ALA A 107 -3.43 3.01 8.84
N ARG A 108 -3.24 3.67 7.69
CA ARG A 108 -2.38 3.16 6.61
C ARG A 108 -0.91 3.01 7.04
N PRO A 109 -0.24 4.06 7.57
CA PRO A 109 1.14 3.89 8.05
C PRO A 109 1.23 2.96 9.25
N ILE A 110 0.26 2.96 10.17
CA ILE A 110 0.25 2.01 11.31
C ILE A 110 0.13 0.57 10.81
N GLY A 111 -0.73 0.29 9.84
CA GLY A 111 -0.86 -1.05 9.26
C GLY A 111 0.40 -1.52 8.56
N GLY A 112 1.08 -0.63 7.83
CA GLY A 112 2.41 -0.89 7.27
C GLY A 112 3.46 -1.18 8.36
N PHE A 113 3.49 -0.36 9.42
CA PHE A 113 4.39 -0.56 10.55
C PHE A 113 4.16 -1.90 11.28
N ILE A 114 2.90 -2.30 11.51
CA ILE A 114 2.59 -3.60 12.11
C ILE A 114 2.99 -4.73 11.16
N SER A 115 2.84 -4.53 9.85
CA SER A 115 3.30 -5.46 8.81
C SER A 115 4.81 -5.66 8.87
N ASP A 116 5.59 -4.59 9.02
CA ASP A 116 7.05 -4.62 9.18
C ASP A 116 7.47 -5.28 10.49
N LYS A 117 6.75 -4.99 11.58
CA LYS A 117 7.00 -5.65 12.87
C LYS A 117 6.72 -7.15 12.80
N SER A 118 5.64 -7.54 12.13
CA SER A 118 5.30 -8.95 11.89
C SER A 118 6.36 -9.64 11.02
N ASN A 119 6.93 -8.91 10.04
CA ASN A 119 8.07 -9.38 9.26
C ASN A 119 9.34 -9.58 10.10
N SER A 120 9.62 -8.70 11.06
CA SER A 120 10.78 -8.86 11.95
C SER A 120 10.68 -10.08 12.87
N ILE A 121 9.47 -10.54 13.18
CA ILE A 121 9.24 -11.66 14.11
C ILE A 121 9.16 -13.00 13.36
N GLY A 122 8.47 -13.03 12.21
CA GLY A 122 8.16 -14.26 11.49
C GLY A 122 8.54 -14.23 10.01
N GLY A 123 9.45 -13.33 9.60
CA GLY A 123 9.82 -13.12 8.20
C GLY A 123 8.62 -12.73 7.32
N MET A 124 8.74 -12.95 6.02
CA MET A 124 7.65 -12.63 5.08
C MET A 124 6.36 -13.40 5.39
N ARG A 125 6.45 -14.58 6.00
CA ARG A 125 5.28 -15.31 6.48
C ARG A 125 4.48 -14.50 7.49
N GLY A 126 5.14 -13.85 8.45
CA GLY A 126 4.49 -12.96 9.42
C GLY A 126 3.76 -11.79 8.75
N ARG A 127 4.39 -11.20 7.73
CA ARG A 127 3.78 -10.13 6.91
C ARG A 127 2.54 -10.62 6.14
N LEU A 128 2.61 -11.80 5.52
CA LEU A 128 1.48 -12.40 4.81
C LEU A 128 0.33 -12.79 5.76
N ILE A 129 0.64 -13.23 6.99
CA ILE A 129 -0.37 -13.49 8.03
C ILE A 129 -1.08 -12.20 8.41
N TRP A 130 -0.35 -11.11 8.65
CA TRP A 130 -0.94 -9.82 8.97
C TRP A 130 -1.85 -9.30 7.84
N GLN A 131 -1.37 -9.34 6.59
CA GLN A 131 -2.17 -9.00 5.41
C GLN A 131 -3.47 -9.80 5.36
N THR A 132 -3.39 -11.12 5.54
CA THR A 132 -4.54 -12.03 5.48
C THR A 132 -5.52 -11.74 6.62
N PHE A 133 -5.01 -11.48 7.82
CA PHE A 133 -5.83 -11.09 8.96
C PHE A 133 -6.60 -9.79 8.68
N CYS A 134 -5.94 -8.75 8.18
CA CYS A 134 -6.59 -7.48 7.84
C CYS A 134 -7.72 -7.69 6.82
N LEU A 135 -7.47 -8.43 5.73
CA LEU A 135 -8.50 -8.70 4.71
C LEU A 135 -9.69 -9.50 5.26
N VAL A 136 -9.44 -10.57 6.04
CA VAL A 136 -10.53 -11.36 6.65
C VAL A 136 -11.37 -10.49 7.60
N ALA A 137 -10.70 -9.76 8.49
CA ALA A 137 -11.37 -8.97 9.50
C ALA A 137 -12.10 -7.76 8.89
N GLU A 138 -11.54 -7.11 7.87
CA GLU A 138 -12.22 -6.10 7.06
C GLU A 138 -13.50 -6.67 6.44
N GLY A 139 -13.42 -7.80 5.72
CA GLY A 139 -14.59 -8.38 5.07
C GLY A 139 -15.70 -8.78 6.04
N ILE A 140 -15.34 -9.30 7.22
CA ILE A 140 -16.30 -9.56 8.31
C ILE A 140 -16.95 -8.26 8.78
N LEU A 141 -16.17 -7.21 9.01
CA LEU A 141 -16.69 -5.93 9.47
C LEU A 141 -17.58 -5.24 8.43
N ILE A 142 -17.31 -5.40 7.14
CA ILE A 142 -18.19 -4.93 6.06
C ILE A 142 -19.56 -5.65 6.13
N ILE A 143 -19.56 -6.97 6.35
CA ILE A 143 -20.81 -7.73 6.52
C ILE A 143 -21.55 -7.30 7.79
N LEU A 144 -20.82 -7.04 8.89
CA LEU A 144 -21.41 -6.52 10.13
C LEU A 144 -22.00 -5.12 9.93
N PHE A 145 -21.32 -4.24 9.18
CA PHE A 145 -21.81 -2.92 8.81
C PHE A 145 -23.12 -3.01 8.02
N ALA A 146 -23.23 -3.97 7.10
CA ALA A 146 -24.46 -4.25 6.36
C ALA A 146 -25.66 -4.61 7.26
N HIS A 147 -25.42 -5.14 8.47
CA HIS A 147 -26.44 -5.51 9.45
C HIS A 147 -26.67 -4.45 10.53
N ALA A 148 -25.75 -3.51 10.70
CA ALA A 148 -25.81 -2.46 11.71
C ALA A 148 -26.81 -1.32 11.39
N THR A 149 -27.57 -1.44 10.29
CA THR A 149 -28.47 -0.41 9.74
C THR A 149 -29.53 0.15 10.69
N ASN A 150 -29.81 -0.53 11.80
CA ASN A 150 -30.87 -0.14 12.73
C ASN A 150 -30.45 0.94 13.75
N ASN A 151 -29.14 1.19 13.92
CA ASN A 151 -28.65 2.17 14.88
C ASN A 151 -27.47 2.97 14.32
N LEU A 152 -27.67 4.28 14.17
CA LEU A 152 -26.67 5.21 13.64
C LEU A 152 -25.34 5.13 14.40
N GLY A 153 -25.38 5.12 15.73
CA GLY A 153 -24.18 5.08 16.57
C GLY A 153 -23.39 3.79 16.36
N THR A 154 -24.09 2.66 16.26
CA THR A 154 -23.47 1.37 15.95
C THR A 154 -22.85 1.35 14.56
N SER A 155 -23.55 1.88 13.55
CA SER A 155 -23.00 1.97 12.18
C SER A 155 -21.76 2.84 12.11
N ILE A 156 -21.72 3.99 12.79
CA ILE A 156 -20.53 4.85 12.84
C ILE A 156 -19.38 4.14 13.56
N PHE A 157 -19.66 3.46 14.67
CA PHE A 157 -18.64 2.71 15.39
C PHE A 157 -18.02 1.59 14.54
N VAL A 158 -18.86 0.79 13.86
CA VAL A 158 -18.41 -0.25 12.93
C VAL A 158 -17.67 0.38 11.74
N LEU A 159 -18.14 1.52 11.22
CA LEU A 159 -17.49 2.30 10.16
C LEU A 159 -16.03 2.62 10.50
N ILE A 160 -15.80 3.13 11.70
CA ILE A 160 -14.47 3.50 12.18
C ILE A 160 -13.55 2.28 12.26
N ILE A 161 -14.02 1.17 12.85
CA ILE A 161 -13.19 -0.03 13.02
C ILE A 161 -12.86 -0.65 11.67
N PHE A 162 -13.84 -0.76 10.77
CA PHE A 162 -13.57 -1.34 9.45
C PHE A 162 -12.65 -0.43 8.63
N SER A 163 -12.81 0.90 8.71
CA SER A 163 -11.93 1.88 8.08
C SER A 163 -10.46 1.66 8.45
N ILE A 164 -10.20 1.41 9.72
CA ILE A 164 -8.83 1.14 10.22
C ILE A 164 -8.26 -0.11 9.54
N LEU A 165 -9.06 -1.18 9.38
CA LEU A 165 -8.58 -2.43 8.79
C LEU A 165 -8.40 -2.35 7.27
N VAL A 166 -9.30 -1.67 6.56
CA VAL A 166 -9.16 -1.39 5.12
C VAL A 166 -7.81 -0.73 4.85
N GLN A 167 -7.53 0.34 5.59
CA GLN A 167 -6.31 1.13 5.42
C GLN A 167 -5.07 0.38 5.89
N ALA A 168 -5.20 -0.43 6.94
CA ALA A 168 -4.10 -1.27 7.39
C ALA A 168 -3.74 -2.36 6.35
N ALA A 169 -4.74 -2.95 5.68
CA ALA A 169 -4.54 -3.90 4.59
C ALA A 169 -3.80 -3.25 3.41
N GLU A 170 -4.13 -2.01 3.07
CA GLU A 170 -3.43 -1.27 2.01
C GLU A 170 -1.97 -0.98 2.35
N GLY A 171 -1.71 -0.51 3.58
CA GLY A 171 -0.36 -0.27 4.07
C GLY A 171 0.47 -1.56 4.07
N SER A 172 -0.12 -2.67 4.50
CA SER A 172 0.52 -3.99 4.48
C SER A 172 0.76 -4.49 3.05
N THR A 173 -0.14 -4.21 2.10
CA THR A 173 0.02 -4.60 0.67
C THR A 173 1.29 -3.99 0.07
N PHE A 174 1.50 -2.69 0.27
CA PHE A 174 2.72 -2.02 -0.19
C PHE A 174 3.97 -2.35 0.63
N GLY A 175 3.81 -2.98 1.80
CA GLY A 175 4.90 -3.67 2.47
C GLY A 175 5.34 -4.95 1.75
N ILE A 176 4.44 -5.63 1.02
CA ILE A 176 4.74 -6.88 0.30
C ILE A 176 5.28 -6.60 -1.11
N VAL A 177 4.69 -5.65 -1.82
CA VAL A 177 4.97 -5.34 -3.24
C VAL A 177 6.48 -5.25 -3.59
N PRO A 178 7.35 -4.58 -2.80
CA PRO A 178 8.77 -4.49 -3.12
C PRO A 178 9.52 -5.82 -3.14
N TYR A 179 9.00 -6.83 -2.41
CA TYR A 179 9.65 -8.12 -2.25
C TYR A 179 9.27 -9.11 -3.34
N VAL A 180 8.21 -8.87 -4.10
CA VAL A 180 7.74 -9.77 -5.16
C VAL A 180 8.82 -9.96 -6.22
N ASN A 181 9.33 -8.85 -6.76
CA ASN A 181 10.41 -8.85 -7.74
C ASN A 181 11.19 -7.52 -7.62
N PRO A 182 12.31 -7.49 -6.85
CA PRO A 182 13.01 -6.25 -6.53
C PRO A 182 13.50 -5.44 -7.75
N PRO A 183 13.97 -6.07 -8.85
CA PRO A 183 14.31 -5.35 -10.09
C PRO A 183 13.16 -4.62 -10.79
N CYS A 184 11.89 -5.02 -10.58
CA CYS A 184 10.73 -4.43 -11.26
C CYS A 184 9.62 -3.94 -10.33
N THR A 185 9.97 -3.59 -9.08
CA THR A 185 9.03 -3.10 -8.06
C THR A 185 8.11 -1.98 -8.55
N GLY A 186 8.63 -1.01 -9.30
CA GLY A 186 7.82 0.10 -9.82
C GLY A 186 6.71 -0.36 -10.77
N SER A 187 6.99 -1.33 -11.64
CA SER A 187 5.99 -1.90 -12.55
C SER A 187 4.93 -2.69 -11.79
N ILE A 188 5.34 -3.49 -10.80
CA ILE A 188 4.43 -4.26 -9.95
C ILE A 188 3.54 -3.32 -9.13
N ALA A 189 4.13 -2.31 -8.49
CA ALA A 189 3.40 -1.29 -7.75
C ALA A 189 2.36 -0.58 -8.62
N GLY A 190 2.71 -0.25 -9.87
CA GLY A 190 1.78 0.33 -10.83
C GLY A 190 0.61 -0.58 -11.17
N ILE A 191 0.87 -1.87 -11.45
CA ILE A 191 -0.18 -2.85 -11.73
C ILE A 191 -1.07 -3.02 -10.50
N VAL A 192 -0.50 -3.34 -9.34
CA VAL A 192 -1.24 -3.54 -8.08
C VAL A 192 -2.07 -2.31 -7.73
N GLY A 193 -1.49 -1.11 -7.83
CA GLY A 193 -2.17 0.16 -7.58
C GLY A 193 -3.38 0.39 -8.51
N ALA A 194 -3.29 0.00 -9.78
CA ALA A 194 -4.42 0.05 -10.70
C ALA A 194 -5.59 -0.84 -10.25
N GLY A 195 -5.31 -1.90 -9.49
CA GLY A 195 -6.30 -2.81 -8.92
C GLY A 195 -7.35 -2.10 -8.08
N GLY A 196 -6.96 -1.12 -7.25
CA GLY A 196 -7.93 -0.41 -6.42
C GLY A 196 -8.98 0.38 -7.20
N ASN A 197 -8.58 1.04 -8.29
CA ASN A 197 -9.53 1.73 -9.18
C ASN A 197 -10.48 0.73 -9.86
N VAL A 198 -9.97 -0.42 -10.29
CA VAL A 198 -10.79 -1.50 -10.86
C VAL A 198 -11.79 -2.02 -9.82
N GLY A 199 -11.34 -2.28 -8.60
CA GLY A 199 -12.18 -2.69 -7.48
C GLY A 199 -13.29 -1.69 -7.18
N ALA A 200 -12.96 -0.40 -7.14
CA ALA A 200 -13.94 0.66 -6.90
C ALA A 200 -15.05 0.72 -7.95
N VAL A 201 -14.70 0.50 -9.23
CA VAL A 201 -15.67 0.40 -10.32
C VAL A 201 -16.53 -0.86 -10.16
N CYS A 202 -15.92 -2.02 -9.89
CA CYS A 202 -16.64 -3.28 -9.69
C CYS A 202 -17.64 -3.18 -8.52
N PHE A 203 -17.21 -2.68 -7.37
CA PHE A 203 -18.08 -2.49 -6.21
C PHE A 203 -19.11 -1.38 -6.45
N GLY A 204 -18.74 -0.27 -7.08
CA GLY A 204 -19.68 0.78 -7.46
C GLY A 204 -20.79 0.27 -8.39
N LEU A 205 -20.45 -0.63 -9.33
CA LEU A 205 -21.43 -1.32 -10.17
C LEU A 205 -22.30 -2.27 -9.34
N ALA A 206 -21.75 -2.99 -8.35
CA ALA A 206 -22.54 -3.82 -7.46
C ALA A 206 -23.58 -2.99 -6.69
N PHE A 207 -23.18 -1.83 -6.13
CA PHE A 207 -24.11 -0.89 -5.47
C PHE A 207 -25.18 -0.32 -6.42
N ARG A 208 -24.87 -0.21 -7.71
CA ARG A 208 -25.81 0.29 -8.72
C ARG A 208 -26.79 -0.79 -9.20
N GLN A 209 -26.36 -2.03 -9.32
CA GLN A 209 -27.15 -3.12 -9.91
C GLN A 209 -27.93 -3.92 -8.88
N LEU A 210 -27.49 -3.95 -7.62
CA LEU A 210 -28.18 -4.66 -6.55
C LEU A 210 -29.33 -3.80 -5.99
N PRO A 211 -30.47 -4.43 -5.64
CA PRO A 211 -31.68 -3.72 -5.23
C PRO A 211 -31.54 -3.05 -3.86
N THR A 212 -30.67 -3.56 -2.98
CA THR A 212 -30.47 -3.01 -1.65
C THR A 212 -28.99 -2.78 -1.35
N SER A 213 -28.67 -1.67 -0.67
CA SER A 213 -27.30 -1.38 -0.24
C SER A 213 -26.74 -2.48 0.66
N LYS A 214 -27.62 -3.13 1.45
CA LYS A 214 -27.26 -4.26 2.30
C LYS A 214 -26.68 -5.43 1.49
N GLU A 215 -27.33 -5.81 0.39
CA GLU A 215 -26.82 -6.87 -0.50
C GLU A 215 -25.48 -6.49 -1.11
N ALA A 216 -25.31 -5.24 -1.52
CA ALA A 216 -24.04 -4.75 -2.07
C ALA A 216 -22.89 -4.84 -1.05
N PHE A 217 -23.14 -4.44 0.21
CA PHE A 217 -22.16 -4.61 1.29
C PHE A 217 -21.85 -6.08 1.57
N ILE A 218 -22.84 -6.97 1.56
CA ILE A 218 -22.62 -8.41 1.77
C ILE A 218 -21.75 -9.00 0.65
N VAL A 219 -22.05 -8.68 -0.62
CA VAL A 219 -21.26 -9.14 -1.77
C VAL A 219 -19.83 -8.62 -1.70
N MET A 220 -19.67 -7.34 -1.35
CA MET A 220 -18.37 -6.73 -1.13
C MET A 220 -17.57 -7.47 -0.04
N GLY A 221 -18.14 -7.64 1.15
CA GLY A 221 -17.47 -8.32 2.26
C GLY A 221 -17.11 -9.78 1.97
N ILE A 222 -17.99 -10.54 1.29
CA ILE A 222 -17.69 -11.91 0.85
C ILE A 222 -16.54 -11.92 -0.13
N THR A 223 -16.52 -10.99 -1.10
CA THR A 223 -15.44 -10.90 -2.10
C THR A 223 -14.10 -10.59 -1.45
N VAL A 224 -14.07 -9.69 -0.45
CA VAL A 224 -12.87 -9.38 0.34
C VAL A 224 -12.38 -10.63 1.08
N ILE A 225 -13.26 -11.37 1.77
CA ILE A 225 -12.90 -12.63 2.45
C ILE A 225 -12.40 -13.68 1.44
N CYS A 226 -13.02 -13.81 0.27
CA CYS A 226 -12.53 -14.72 -0.75
C CYS A 226 -11.13 -14.32 -1.25
N SER A 227 -10.85 -13.02 -1.37
CA SER A 227 -9.52 -12.53 -1.79
C SER A 227 -8.43 -12.83 -0.75
N SER A 228 -8.77 -12.92 0.54
CA SER A 228 -7.79 -13.25 1.59
C SER A 228 -7.31 -14.70 1.49
N ILE A 229 -8.13 -15.61 0.96
CA ILE A 229 -7.74 -17.01 0.73
C ILE A 229 -6.62 -17.09 -0.31
N LEU A 230 -6.59 -16.16 -1.27
CA LEU A 230 -5.54 -16.09 -2.29
C LEU A 230 -4.15 -15.81 -1.70
N SER A 231 -4.06 -15.28 -0.47
CA SER A 231 -2.79 -15.12 0.25
C SER A 231 -2.02 -16.44 0.40
N VAL A 232 -2.73 -17.56 0.45
CA VAL A 232 -2.12 -18.91 0.51
C VAL A 232 -1.29 -19.19 -0.74
N CYS A 233 -1.69 -18.65 -1.88
CA CYS A 233 -1.02 -18.86 -3.17
C CYS A 233 0.16 -17.92 -3.40
N ILE A 234 0.39 -16.95 -2.50
CA ILE A 234 1.53 -16.03 -2.60
C ILE A 234 2.80 -16.80 -2.24
N ALA A 235 3.70 -16.90 -3.21
CA ALA A 235 5.00 -17.56 -3.07
C ALA A 235 6.08 -16.63 -3.63
N ILE A 236 6.76 -15.92 -2.74
CA ILE A 236 7.83 -14.99 -3.10
C ILE A 236 9.16 -15.73 -3.09
N GLN A 237 9.96 -15.55 -4.14
CA GLN A 237 11.26 -16.22 -4.25
C GLN A 237 12.18 -15.82 -3.07
N GLY A 238 12.83 -16.81 -2.46
CA GLY A 238 13.75 -16.59 -1.33
C GLY A 238 13.07 -16.36 0.02
N HIS A 239 11.74 -16.47 0.11
CA HIS A 239 10.99 -16.23 1.33
C HIS A 239 10.01 -17.36 1.63
N GLU A 240 9.65 -17.55 2.91
CA GLU A 240 8.64 -18.52 3.30
C GLU A 240 7.23 -18.07 2.87
N GLY A 241 6.50 -18.99 2.23
CA GLY A 241 5.08 -18.81 1.92
C GLY A 241 4.21 -19.08 3.14
N LEU A 242 2.90 -18.82 3.02
CA LEU A 242 1.96 -19.01 4.14
C LEU A 242 1.82 -20.49 4.55
N LEU A 243 1.81 -21.40 3.57
CA LEU A 243 1.71 -22.86 3.76
C LEU A 243 2.93 -23.64 3.25
N THR A 244 3.81 -23.02 2.46
CA THR A 244 4.97 -23.68 1.86
C THR A 244 6.23 -23.17 2.54
N GLY A 245 6.90 -24.04 3.31
CA GLY A 245 8.09 -23.69 4.09
C GLY A 245 9.28 -24.61 3.78
N LYS A 246 10.38 -24.02 3.32
CA LYS A 246 11.72 -24.40 3.73
C LYS A 246 12.63 -23.19 3.56
N GLU A 247 13.21 -22.72 4.66
CA GLU A 247 14.35 -21.80 4.63
C GLU A 247 15.44 -22.37 3.72
N ARG A 248 15.88 -21.59 2.74
CA ARG A 248 17.21 -21.77 2.18
C ARG A 248 18.14 -20.92 3.04
N SER A 249 19.04 -21.60 3.76
CA SER A 249 20.09 -21.00 4.58
C SER A 249 20.77 -19.82 3.87
N ASN A 250 21.08 -18.80 4.66
CA ASN A 250 21.54 -17.46 4.34
C ASN A 250 22.87 -17.35 3.54
N ASP A 251 23.37 -18.41 2.91
CA ASP A 251 24.72 -18.43 2.32
C ASP A 251 24.81 -17.79 0.92
N SER A 252 23.69 -17.38 0.31
CA SER A 252 23.69 -16.81 -1.06
C SER A 252 23.24 -15.35 -1.17
N ILE A 253 22.69 -14.74 -0.11
CA ILE A 253 22.22 -13.34 -0.13
C ILE A 253 23.28 -12.36 0.40
N ALA A 254 24.27 -12.86 1.15
CA ALA A 254 25.42 -12.05 1.59
C ALA A 254 26.23 -11.42 0.43
N GLY A 255 26.03 -11.88 -0.81
CA GLY A 255 26.68 -11.33 -2.00
C GLY A 255 25.94 -10.18 -2.71
N VAL A 256 24.67 -9.89 -2.40
CA VAL A 256 23.84 -8.96 -3.22
C VAL A 256 23.33 -7.74 -2.44
N LEU A 257 23.31 -7.80 -1.11
CA LEU A 257 22.87 -6.68 -0.25
C LEU A 257 23.95 -6.23 0.74
N THR A 258 25.22 -6.17 0.32
CA THR A 258 26.20 -5.37 1.04
C THR A 258 25.92 -3.88 0.77
N VAL A 259 25.13 -3.27 1.66
CA VAL A 259 25.42 -1.89 2.05
C VAL A 259 26.88 -1.93 2.54
N PRO A 260 27.81 -1.12 1.99
CA PRO A 260 29.18 -1.12 2.49
C PRO A 260 29.14 -0.78 3.98
N SER A 261 29.34 -1.80 4.82
CA SER A 261 29.56 -1.61 6.23
C SER A 261 30.83 -0.78 6.35
N GLN A 262 30.71 0.28 7.15
CA GLN A 262 31.77 1.21 7.51
C GLN A 262 33.13 0.51 7.59
N ILE A 263 34.11 1.12 6.92
CA ILE A 263 35.54 0.82 7.07
C ILE A 263 35.81 0.70 8.57
N SER A 264 36.15 -0.51 9.00
CA SER A 264 36.63 -0.78 10.34
C SER A 264 37.86 0.09 10.59
N ASN A 265 37.83 0.82 11.71
CA ASN A 265 38.95 1.58 12.24
C ASN A 265 40.17 0.68 12.45
N GLU A 266 41.05 0.62 11.46
CA GLU A 266 42.43 0.14 11.61
C GLU A 266 43.26 0.60 10.40
N GLU A 267 43.43 1.91 10.26
CA GLU A 267 44.57 2.54 9.53
C GLU A 267 44.61 4.08 9.68
N VAL A 268 44.01 4.64 10.74
CA VAL A 268 44.25 6.05 11.13
C VAL A 268 45.52 6.08 11.97
N GLY A 269 46.66 5.96 11.32
CA GLY A 269 47.95 5.89 12.01
C GLY A 269 49.17 6.03 11.11
N SER A 270 49.10 6.72 9.96
CA SER A 270 50.33 7.06 9.19
C SER A 270 50.15 8.14 8.11
N ALA A 271 49.24 9.11 8.25
CA ALA A 271 49.09 10.17 7.24
C ALA A 271 48.80 11.57 7.85
N VAL A 272 49.36 11.84 9.02
CA VAL A 272 49.48 13.21 9.56
C VAL A 272 50.95 13.59 9.52
N GLU A 273 51.49 13.74 8.32
CA GLU A 273 52.70 14.52 8.07
C GLU A 273 52.82 14.78 6.57
N LYS A 274 53.09 16.04 6.20
CA LYS A 274 53.27 16.60 4.86
C LYS A 274 52.01 17.14 4.19
N HIS A 275 51.66 18.38 4.54
CA HIS A 275 51.65 19.49 3.58
C HIS A 275 51.56 20.82 4.34
N ASP A 276 52.67 21.24 4.94
CA ASP A 276 53.02 22.66 5.00
C ASP A 276 53.71 22.98 3.67
N ASP A 277 53.17 23.93 2.91
CA ASP A 277 53.87 24.87 2.02
C ASP A 277 52.89 25.43 0.98
N CYS A 278 52.39 26.65 1.24
CA CYS A 278 51.81 27.53 0.23
C CYS A 278 52.64 28.83 0.23
N PRO A 279 53.33 29.19 -0.87
CA PRO A 279 54.08 30.44 -0.92
C PRO A 279 53.17 31.64 -1.20
N ALA A 280 53.64 32.80 -0.71
CA ALA A 280 53.00 34.11 -0.58
C ALA A 280 52.41 34.72 -1.87
#